data_AF-A0A969NJ87-F1
#
_entry.id   AF-A0A969NJ87-F1
#
_cell.length_a   1.000
_cell.length_b   1.000
_cell.length_c   1.000
_cell.angle_alpha   90.00
_cell.angle_beta   90.00
_cell.angle_gamma   90.00
#
_symmetry.space_group_name_H-M   'P 1'
#
loop_
_entity.id
_entity.type
_entity.pdbx_description
1 polymer ?
#
loop_
_entity_poly.entity_id
_entity_poly.type
_entity_poly.pdbx_seq_one_letter_code
_entity_poly.pdbx_strand_id
1 'polypeptide(L)'
;MKKLVETISITKKLRLSFLLLALLASVTGFSQVSTFTSNVATGNWNAPGSWTEVGSDVDNIPDADDIVIILSGHNISLNGARSANSVTINSGGTLTANGGGLTVGTMSVSGTYDHAINGGAIPLATWAAASNTIITGVTNTAPTGLNQSFGNFTWNSAGQSTNIYMQSNITVQGNFLCWILVFH
;
A
#
# COMPACT_ATOMS: atom_id res chain seq x y z
N MET A 1 55.10 -9.44 -37.49
CA MET A 1 53.64 -9.52 -37.75
C MET A 1 52.85 -10.16 -36.60
N LYS A 2 53.21 -11.33 -36.07
CA LYS A 2 52.47 -12.02 -34.98
C LYS A 2 52.25 -11.19 -33.70
N LYS A 3 53.29 -10.51 -33.18
CA LYS A 3 53.21 -9.61 -32.01
C LYS A 3 52.25 -8.42 -32.22
N LEU A 4 52.14 -7.92 -33.45
CA LEU A 4 51.26 -6.81 -33.79
C LEU A 4 49.77 -7.24 -33.71
N VAL A 5 49.46 -8.44 -34.21
CA VAL A 5 48.10 -9.01 -34.20
C VAL A 5 47.64 -9.31 -32.77
N GLU A 6 48.51 -9.85 -31.92
CA GLU A 6 48.21 -10.11 -30.51
C GLU A 6 47.94 -8.82 -29.73
N THR A 7 48.73 -7.76 -29.95
CA THR A 7 48.55 -6.46 -29.30
C THR A 7 47.21 -5.80 -29.68
N ILE A 8 46.83 -5.89 -30.95
CA ILE A 8 45.53 -5.38 -31.44
C ILE A 8 44.37 -6.17 -30.81
N SER A 9 44.51 -7.49 -30.67
CA SER A 9 43.49 -8.36 -30.05
C SER A 9 43.29 -8.05 -28.56
N ILE A 10 44.37 -7.83 -27.80
CA ILE A 10 44.32 -7.48 -26.38
C ILE A 10 43.68 -6.09 -26.19
N THR A 11 44.06 -5.11 -27.00
CA THR A 11 43.53 -3.74 -26.91
C THR A 11 42.01 -3.69 -27.16
N LYS A 12 41.51 -4.49 -28.11
CA LYS A 12 40.06 -4.61 -28.37
C LYS A 12 39.31 -5.25 -27.20
N LYS A 13 39.86 -6.33 -26.62
CA LYS A 13 39.28 -7.00 -25.45
C LYS A 13 39.24 -6.08 -24.22
N LEU A 14 40.31 -5.32 -23.99
CA LEU A 14 40.40 -4.38 -22.87
C LEU A 14 39.39 -3.23 -23.03
N ARG A 15 39.25 -2.68 -24.24
CA ARG A 15 38.24 -1.65 -24.54
C ARG A 15 36.82 -2.17 -24.38
N LEU A 16 36.54 -3.40 -24.85
CA LEU A 16 35.23 -4.03 -24.70
C LEU A 16 34.89 -4.32 -23.24
N SER A 17 35.87 -4.77 -22.45
CA SER A 17 35.70 -5.00 -21.01
C SER A 17 35.43 -3.70 -20.24
N PHE A 18 36.07 -2.60 -20.64
CA PHE A 18 35.85 -1.28 -20.03
C PHE A 18 34.46 -0.71 -20.39
N LEU A 19 34.02 -0.88 -21.64
CA LEU A 19 32.65 -0.54 -22.08
C LEU A 19 31.59 -1.37 -21.35
N LEU A 20 31.84 -2.67 -21.14
CA LEU A 20 30.91 -3.54 -20.42
C LEU A 20 30.82 -3.16 -18.94
N LEU A 21 31.95 -2.83 -18.30
CA LEU A 21 31.98 -2.38 -16.90
C LEU A 21 31.29 -1.01 -16.72
N ALA A 22 31.46 -0.09 -17.67
CA ALA A 22 30.76 1.20 -17.66
C ALA A 22 29.24 1.03 -17.87
N LEU A 23 28.81 0.09 -18.71
CA LEU A 23 27.39 -0.24 -18.89
C LEU A 23 26.80 -0.87 -17.62
N LEU A 24 27.53 -1.79 -16.96
CA LEU A 24 27.11 -2.37 -15.68
C LEU A 24 27.07 -1.34 -14.54
N ALA A 25 27.93 -0.31 -14.56
CA ALA A 25 27.90 0.77 -13.58
C ALA A 25 26.75 1.77 -13.83
N SER A 26 26.20 1.83 -15.05
CA SER A 26 25.11 2.74 -15.44
C SER A 26 23.69 2.21 -15.14
N VAL A 27 23.55 0.98 -14.65
CA VAL A 27 22.24 0.39 -14.32
C VAL A 27 21.59 0.98 -13.04
N THR A 28 22.23 1.96 -12.40
CA THR A 28 21.67 2.70 -11.26
C THR A 28 20.55 3.67 -11.65
N GLY A 29 20.14 3.70 -12.92
CA GLY A 29 19.15 4.63 -13.48
C GLY A 29 17.80 4.03 -13.87
N PHE A 30 17.52 2.77 -13.52
CA PHE A 30 16.14 2.26 -13.53
C PHE A 30 15.53 2.54 -12.15
N SER A 31 14.34 3.16 -12.08
CA SER A 31 13.61 3.32 -10.81
C SER A 31 13.45 1.94 -10.21
N GLN A 32 14.19 1.65 -9.13
CA GLN A 32 14.02 0.41 -8.40
C GLN A 32 12.88 0.67 -7.42
N VAL A 33 11.83 -0.15 -7.53
CA VAL A 33 10.70 -0.12 -6.60
C VAL A 33 11.24 -0.21 -5.17
N SER A 34 11.01 0.83 -4.37
CA SER A 34 11.42 0.81 -2.97
C SER A 34 10.39 0.05 -2.14
N THR A 35 10.88 -0.65 -1.12
CA THR A 35 10.04 -1.38 -0.19
C THR A 35 10.03 -0.66 1.16
N PHE A 36 8.85 -0.17 1.55
CA PHE A 36 8.60 0.49 2.81
C PHE A 36 7.93 -0.46 3.78
N THR A 37 8.65 -0.87 4.81
CA THR A 37 8.11 -1.68 5.90
C THR A 37 7.84 -0.82 7.12
N SER A 38 6.61 -0.82 7.65
CA SER A 38 6.28 -0.04 8.85
C SER A 38 7.17 -0.45 10.02
N ASN A 39 7.71 0.50 10.80
CA ASN A 39 8.64 0.23 11.90
C ASN A 39 8.23 0.82 13.25
N VAL A 40 7.02 1.38 13.33
CA VAL A 40 6.42 1.96 14.54
C VAL A 40 5.09 1.29 14.86
N ALA A 41 4.80 1.13 16.15
CA ALA A 41 3.50 0.62 16.61
C ALA A 41 2.33 1.53 16.20
N THR A 42 2.55 2.84 16.16
CA THR A 42 1.59 3.82 15.66
C THR A 42 2.34 4.89 14.87
N GLY A 43 1.93 5.13 13.63
CA GLY A 43 2.60 6.03 12.72
C GLY A 43 1.66 6.68 11.72
N ASN A 44 2.20 7.63 10.97
CA ASN A 44 1.51 8.31 9.87
C ASN A 44 2.23 7.96 8.57
N TRP A 45 1.46 7.66 7.53
CA TRP A 45 1.99 7.34 6.22
C TRP A 45 2.97 8.39 5.71
N ASN A 46 2.66 9.67 5.91
CA ASN A 46 3.48 10.80 5.45
C ASN A 46 4.56 11.21 6.47
N ALA A 47 4.93 10.34 7.39
CA ALA A 47 6.06 10.55 8.28
C ALA A 47 7.15 9.53 7.92
N PRO A 48 8.32 9.98 7.41
CA PRO A 48 9.43 9.11 7.05
C PRO A 48 9.83 8.14 8.17
N GLY A 49 9.78 8.64 9.42
CA GLY A 49 10.10 7.85 10.61
C GLY A 49 9.13 6.71 10.92
N SER A 50 8.04 6.53 10.16
CA SER A 50 7.15 5.37 10.28
C SER A 50 7.65 4.16 9.50
N TRP A 51 8.68 4.33 8.66
CA TRP A 51 9.09 3.35 7.68
C TRP A 51 10.57 3.00 7.77
N THR A 52 10.85 1.73 7.50
CA THR A 52 12.17 1.24 7.12
C THR A 52 12.14 0.99 5.61
N GLU A 53 12.91 1.76 4.87
CA GLU A 53 13.05 1.63 3.43
C GLU A 53 14.17 0.62 3.08
N VAL A 54 13.90 -0.21 2.08
CA VAL A 54 14.91 -0.97 1.34
C VAL A 54 14.75 -0.61 -0.13
N GLY A 55 15.74 0.10 -0.68
CA GLY A 55 15.66 0.64 -2.03
C GLY A 55 16.41 1.96 -2.15
N SER A 56 15.91 2.81 -3.03
CA SER A 56 16.36 4.18 -3.19
C SER A 56 15.16 5.06 -3.50
N ASP A 57 14.68 5.76 -2.49
CA ASP A 57 13.64 6.77 -2.58
C ASP A 57 14.18 8.17 -2.25
N VAL A 58 13.48 9.22 -2.71
CA VAL A 58 13.90 10.63 -2.59
C VAL A 58 13.57 11.22 -1.22
N ASP A 59 12.44 10.86 -0.61
CA ASP A 59 11.94 11.52 0.60
C ASP A 59 11.65 10.56 1.76
N ASN A 60 11.94 9.28 1.55
CA ASN A 60 11.69 8.16 2.45
C ASN A 60 10.21 8.03 2.83
N ILE A 61 9.29 8.34 1.90
CA ILE A 61 7.84 8.21 2.08
C ILE A 61 7.27 7.36 0.93
N PRO A 62 6.47 6.32 1.20
CA PRO A 62 5.94 5.51 0.12
C PRO A 62 4.98 6.29 -0.79
N ASP A 63 5.23 6.19 -2.09
CA ASP A 63 4.44 6.80 -3.16
C ASP A 63 4.06 5.78 -4.27
N ALA A 64 3.66 6.28 -5.45
CA ALA A 64 2.92 5.52 -6.45
C ALA A 64 3.67 4.30 -7.04
N ASP A 65 5.01 4.28 -7.05
CA ASP A 65 5.79 3.12 -7.53
C ASP A 65 6.24 2.17 -6.43
N ASP A 66 5.89 2.41 -5.16
CA ASP A 66 6.43 1.68 -4.03
C ASP A 66 5.64 0.46 -3.55
N ILE A 67 6.36 -0.45 -2.90
CA ILE A 67 5.79 -1.57 -2.14
C ILE A 67 5.68 -1.18 -0.67
N VAL A 68 4.49 -1.31 -0.09
CA VAL A 68 4.23 -1.00 1.32
C VAL A 68 3.84 -2.26 2.07
N ILE A 69 4.48 -2.49 3.22
CA ILE A 69 4.20 -3.60 4.11
C ILE A 69 3.93 -3.07 5.53
N ILE A 70 2.71 -3.27 6.01
CA ILE A 70 2.31 -2.94 7.38
C ILE A 70 2.42 -4.21 8.23
N LEU A 71 3.28 -4.16 9.25
CA LEU A 71 3.60 -5.30 10.12
C LEU A 71 2.51 -5.54 11.18
N SER A 72 2.56 -6.73 11.77
CA SER A 72 1.69 -7.10 12.89
C SER A 72 1.91 -6.17 14.09
N GLY A 73 0.82 -5.72 14.71
CA GLY A 73 0.87 -4.80 15.86
C GLY A 73 1.10 -3.33 15.49
N HIS A 74 1.24 -3.00 14.21
CA HIS A 74 1.43 -1.63 13.74
C HIS A 74 0.11 -1.03 13.24
N ASN A 75 -0.09 0.26 13.50
CA ASN A 75 -1.19 1.05 12.97
C ASN A 75 -0.64 2.28 12.21
N ILE A 76 -0.90 2.35 10.91
CA ILE A 76 -0.50 3.47 10.07
C ILE A 76 -1.73 4.26 9.63
N SER A 77 -1.72 5.57 9.86
CA SER A 77 -2.80 6.48 9.43
C SER A 77 -2.51 7.15 8.09
N LEU A 78 -3.53 7.28 7.23
CA LEU A 78 -3.51 8.05 5.99
C LEU A 78 -4.17 9.41 6.21
N ASN A 79 -3.37 10.41 6.57
CA ASN A 79 -3.85 11.75 6.91
C ASN A 79 -4.09 12.64 5.68
N GLY A 80 -4.13 12.04 4.48
CA GLY A 80 -4.29 12.68 3.19
C GLY A 80 -4.41 11.61 2.11
N ALA A 81 -4.79 12.00 0.89
CA ALA A 81 -4.79 11.07 -0.23
C ALA A 81 -3.36 10.61 -0.56
N ARG A 82 -3.17 9.31 -0.77
CA ARG A 82 -1.86 8.69 -1.05
C ARG A 82 -1.97 7.65 -2.17
N SER A 83 -0.81 7.29 -2.70
CA SER A 83 -0.66 6.26 -3.72
C SER A 83 0.39 5.24 -3.31
N ALA A 84 0.26 4.01 -3.81
CA ALA A 84 1.23 2.93 -3.69
C ALA A 84 1.14 1.99 -4.89
N ASN A 85 2.25 1.37 -5.31
CA ASN A 85 2.18 0.30 -6.30
C ASN A 85 1.54 -0.95 -5.68
N SER A 86 1.97 -1.33 -4.47
CA SER A 86 1.28 -2.37 -3.71
C SER A 86 1.24 -2.11 -2.21
N VAL A 87 0.20 -2.62 -1.55
CA VAL A 87 0.06 -2.56 -0.09
C VAL A 87 -0.28 -3.94 0.45
N THR A 88 0.50 -4.39 1.43
CA THR A 88 0.21 -5.59 2.22
C THR A 88 -0.01 -5.21 3.67
N ILE A 89 -1.18 -5.53 4.21
CA ILE A 89 -1.49 -5.40 5.63
C ILE A 89 -1.40 -6.80 6.25
N ASN A 90 -0.32 -7.07 6.98
CA ASN A 90 -0.14 -8.37 7.63
C ASN A 90 -1.18 -8.60 8.73
N SER A 91 -1.38 -9.85 9.11
CA SER A 91 -2.25 -10.19 10.25
C SER A 91 -1.83 -9.43 11.50
N GLY A 92 -2.79 -8.75 12.15
CA GLY A 92 -2.56 -7.85 13.28
C GLY A 92 -2.05 -6.45 12.93
N GLY A 93 -1.74 -6.15 11.66
CA GLY A 93 -1.46 -4.80 11.19
C GLY A 93 -2.75 -4.03 10.89
N THR A 94 -2.69 -2.70 10.94
CA THR A 94 -3.83 -1.81 10.69
C THR A 94 -3.44 -0.65 9.76
N LEU A 95 -4.28 -0.38 8.76
CA LEU A 95 -4.26 0.84 7.96
C LEU A 95 -5.56 1.61 8.22
N THR A 96 -5.44 2.84 8.72
CA THR A 96 -6.60 3.71 8.98
C THR A 96 -6.63 4.86 7.98
N ALA A 97 -7.64 4.90 7.13
CA ALA A 97 -7.89 5.98 6.20
C ALA A 97 -8.70 7.09 6.87
N ASN A 98 -8.05 8.13 7.42
CA ASN A 98 -8.68 9.20 8.22
C ASN A 98 -8.51 10.63 7.68
N GLY A 99 -7.79 10.81 6.58
CA GLY A 99 -7.63 12.10 5.91
C GLY A 99 -7.67 12.04 4.38
N GLY A 100 -7.79 10.85 3.78
CA GLY A 100 -7.98 10.67 2.34
C GLY A 100 -8.01 9.21 1.91
N GLY A 101 -8.33 8.99 0.63
CA GLY A 101 -8.34 7.66 0.02
C GLY A 101 -6.93 7.18 -0.35
N LEU A 102 -6.80 5.86 -0.54
CA LEU A 102 -5.59 5.22 -1.03
C LEU A 102 -5.80 4.76 -2.47
N THR A 103 -4.98 5.22 -3.40
CA THR A 103 -4.91 4.67 -4.75
C THR A 103 -3.79 3.64 -4.80
N VAL A 104 -4.13 2.38 -5.09
CA VAL A 104 -3.15 1.30 -5.06
C VAL A 104 -3.28 0.42 -6.29
N GLY A 105 -2.15 -0.02 -6.84
CA GLY A 105 -2.14 -1.00 -7.93
C GLY A 105 -2.67 -2.35 -7.49
N THR A 106 -2.10 -2.90 -6.41
CA THR A 106 -2.58 -4.16 -5.78
C THR A 106 -2.59 -4.07 -4.26
N MET A 107 -3.62 -4.62 -3.62
CA MET A 107 -3.72 -4.65 -2.16
C MET A 107 -4.06 -6.04 -1.64
N SER A 108 -3.37 -6.46 -0.58
CA SER A 108 -3.67 -7.69 0.17
C SER A 108 -3.87 -7.35 1.63
N VAL A 109 -4.97 -7.84 2.22
CA VAL A 109 -5.31 -7.54 3.60
C VAL A 109 -5.52 -8.84 4.37
N SER A 110 -4.63 -9.08 5.32
CA SER A 110 -4.76 -10.11 6.35
C SER A 110 -5.04 -9.52 7.74
N GLY A 111 -4.73 -8.24 7.95
CA GLY A 111 -5.03 -7.48 9.16
C GLY A 111 -6.33 -6.68 9.06
N THR A 112 -6.25 -5.39 9.42
CA THR A 112 -7.40 -4.48 9.49
C THR A 112 -7.24 -3.30 8.53
N TYR A 113 -8.29 -3.01 7.77
CA TYR A 113 -8.47 -1.74 7.08
C TYR A 113 -9.63 -0.99 7.73
N ASP A 114 -9.37 0.22 8.21
CA ASP A 114 -10.37 1.12 8.79
C ASP A 114 -10.63 2.29 7.85
N HIS A 115 -11.84 2.30 7.30
CA HIS A 115 -12.36 3.37 6.46
C HIS A 115 -12.95 4.48 7.34
N ALA A 116 -12.08 5.36 7.80
CA ALA A 116 -12.36 6.48 8.70
C ALA A 116 -12.58 7.82 7.97
N ILE A 117 -13.13 7.78 6.75
CA ILE A 117 -13.54 8.96 5.95
C ILE A 117 -14.99 8.85 5.46
N ASN A 118 -15.62 9.99 5.21
CA ASN A 118 -16.96 10.06 4.63
C ASN A 118 -16.91 9.97 3.10
N GLY A 119 -17.59 8.98 2.53
CA GLY A 119 -17.44 8.65 1.11
C GLY A 119 -16.06 8.05 0.80
N GLY A 120 -15.51 8.34 -0.38
CA GLY A 120 -14.23 7.78 -0.83
C GLY A 120 -14.35 6.30 -1.26
N ALA A 121 -13.30 5.79 -1.89
CA ALA A 121 -13.25 4.41 -2.34
C ALA A 121 -12.54 3.54 -1.31
N ILE A 122 -13.16 2.41 -0.94
CA ILE A 122 -12.43 1.30 -0.34
C ILE A 122 -11.59 0.67 -1.47
N PRO A 123 -10.27 0.57 -1.32
CA PRO A 123 -9.41 0.03 -2.38
C PRO A 123 -9.81 -1.39 -2.79
N LEU A 124 -9.60 -1.73 -4.06
CA LEU A 124 -9.72 -3.11 -4.53
C LEU A 124 -8.62 -3.94 -3.89
N ALA A 125 -9.00 -4.96 -3.11
CA ALA A 125 -8.06 -5.78 -2.37
C ALA A 125 -8.45 -7.26 -2.35
N THR A 126 -7.44 -8.10 -2.15
CA THR A 126 -7.63 -9.51 -1.78
C THR A 126 -7.73 -9.60 -0.26
N TRP A 127 -8.94 -9.85 0.25
CA TRP A 127 -9.22 -9.93 1.68
C TRP A 127 -9.12 -11.38 2.17
N ALA A 128 -8.21 -11.64 3.10
CA ALA A 128 -8.15 -12.93 3.78
C ALA A 128 -9.42 -13.16 4.61
N ALA A 129 -9.86 -14.41 4.78
CA ALA A 129 -11.10 -14.72 5.52
C ALA A 129 -11.12 -14.15 6.95
N ALA A 130 -9.97 -14.08 7.62
CA ALA A 130 -9.83 -13.54 8.98
C ALA A 130 -9.54 -12.02 9.04
N SER A 131 -9.39 -11.35 7.89
CA SER A 131 -9.16 -9.90 7.83
C SER A 131 -10.38 -9.11 8.30
N ASN A 132 -10.18 -7.83 8.63
CA ASN A 132 -11.24 -6.95 9.09
C ASN A 132 -11.32 -5.70 8.20
N THR A 133 -12.50 -5.44 7.65
CA THR A 133 -12.87 -4.12 7.12
C THR A 133 -13.80 -3.45 8.10
N ILE A 134 -13.45 -2.26 8.57
CA ILE A 134 -14.25 -1.49 9.52
C ILE A 134 -14.59 -0.15 8.87
N ILE A 135 -15.86 0.24 8.92
CA ILE A 135 -16.33 1.53 8.41
C ILE A 135 -16.69 2.41 9.61
N THR A 136 -15.83 3.39 9.91
CA THR A 136 -15.99 4.26 11.09
C THR A 136 -16.29 5.72 10.75
N GLY A 137 -15.85 6.19 9.57
CA GLY A 137 -15.86 7.62 9.23
C GLY A 137 -17.03 8.09 8.38
N VAL A 138 -17.98 7.21 8.06
CA VAL A 138 -19.10 7.56 7.17
C VAL A 138 -20.13 8.40 7.91
N THR A 139 -20.56 9.52 7.33
CA THR A 139 -21.58 10.40 7.93
C THR A 139 -22.83 10.53 7.06
N ASN A 140 -22.69 10.75 5.76
CA ASN A 140 -23.83 10.92 4.84
C ASN A 140 -23.56 10.40 3.42
N THR A 141 -22.33 9.98 3.12
CA THR A 141 -21.92 9.52 1.80
C THR A 141 -21.40 8.09 1.91
N ALA A 142 -22.06 7.16 1.22
CA ALA A 142 -21.61 5.77 1.14
C ALA A 142 -20.19 5.69 0.55
N PRO A 143 -19.31 4.81 1.06
CA PRO A 143 -18.07 4.52 0.39
C PRO A 143 -18.34 3.76 -0.92
N THR A 144 -17.51 3.99 -1.93
CA THR A 144 -17.48 3.18 -3.16
C THR A 144 -16.53 2.00 -2.99
N GLY A 145 -16.48 1.09 -3.96
CA GLY A 145 -15.60 -0.09 -3.91
C GLY A 145 -16.11 -1.22 -3.01
N LEU A 146 -17.39 -1.20 -2.61
CA LEU A 146 -18.02 -2.24 -1.79
C LEU A 146 -18.29 -3.55 -2.54
N ASN A 147 -18.15 -3.57 -3.87
CA ASN A 147 -18.42 -4.72 -4.74
C ASN A 147 -17.27 -5.76 -4.73
N GLN A 148 -16.91 -6.24 -3.55
CA GLN A 148 -15.80 -7.16 -3.32
C GLN A 148 -16.18 -8.28 -2.33
N SER A 149 -15.26 -9.25 -2.16
CA SER A 149 -15.37 -10.29 -1.14
C SER A 149 -14.47 -9.95 0.04
N PHE A 150 -15.07 -9.55 1.16
CA PHE A 150 -14.37 -9.20 2.39
C PHE A 150 -14.19 -10.43 3.30
N GLY A 151 -13.24 -10.35 4.23
CA GLY A 151 -13.12 -11.31 5.34
C GLY A 151 -14.26 -11.12 6.33
N ASN A 152 -14.02 -10.30 7.35
CA ASN A 152 -15.04 -9.73 8.21
C ASN A 152 -15.34 -8.29 7.79
N PHE A 153 -16.60 -7.88 7.93
CA PHE A 153 -17.04 -6.52 7.63
C PHE A 153 -17.83 -5.95 8.81
N THR A 154 -17.42 -4.79 9.29
CA THR A 154 -18.07 -4.08 10.40
C THR A 154 -18.46 -2.68 9.99
N TRP A 155 -19.75 -2.35 10.04
CA TRP A 155 -20.22 -0.97 9.94
C TRP A 155 -20.37 -0.38 11.35
N ASN A 156 -19.49 0.54 11.72
CA ASN A 156 -19.45 1.19 13.04
C ASN A 156 -19.34 2.72 12.90
N SER A 157 -20.16 3.29 12.03
CA SER A 157 -20.15 4.72 11.75
C SER A 157 -21.14 5.46 12.65
N ALA A 158 -20.72 5.73 13.89
CA ALA A 158 -21.55 6.41 14.89
C ALA A 158 -21.96 7.84 14.47
N GLY A 159 -21.20 8.47 13.58
CA GLY A 159 -21.51 9.79 13.01
C GLY A 159 -22.48 9.76 11.82
N GLN A 160 -23.06 8.62 11.47
CA GLN A 160 -24.03 8.52 10.39
C GLN A 160 -25.28 9.36 10.70
N SER A 161 -25.60 10.28 9.80
CA SER A 161 -26.64 11.31 9.96
C SER A 161 -27.82 11.15 9.00
N THR A 162 -27.71 10.24 8.03
CA THR A 162 -28.75 9.96 7.04
C THR A 162 -28.86 8.46 6.78
N ASN A 163 -29.91 8.05 6.07
CA ASN A 163 -29.96 6.71 5.51
C ASN A 163 -28.85 6.57 4.45
N ILE A 164 -28.08 5.50 4.55
CA ILE A 164 -27.02 5.16 3.62
C ILE A 164 -27.30 3.75 3.13
N TYR A 165 -27.30 3.60 1.81
CA TYR A 165 -27.60 2.33 1.14
C TYR A 165 -26.33 1.79 0.52
N MET A 166 -26.09 0.49 0.69
CA MET A 166 -25.04 -0.21 -0.07
C MET A 166 -25.50 -0.33 -1.52
N GLN A 167 -24.87 0.44 -2.41
CA GLN A 167 -25.24 0.52 -3.83
C GLN A 167 -24.65 -0.63 -4.66
N SER A 168 -24.19 -1.72 -4.02
CA SER A 168 -23.55 -2.85 -4.65
C SER A 168 -23.72 -4.13 -3.84
N ASN A 169 -23.64 -5.27 -4.52
CA ASN A 169 -23.54 -6.56 -3.85
C ASN A 169 -22.19 -6.71 -3.17
N ILE A 170 -22.21 -7.04 -1.88
CA ILE A 170 -21.04 -7.35 -1.07
C ILE A 170 -21.04 -8.84 -0.74
N THR A 171 -19.86 -9.47 -0.74
CA THR A 171 -19.67 -10.81 -0.16
C THR A 171 -18.86 -10.68 1.12
N VAL A 172 -19.28 -11.36 2.19
CA VAL A 172 -18.55 -11.42 3.46
C VAL A 172 -18.31 -12.89 3.80
N GLN A 173 -17.05 -13.28 3.91
CA GLN A 173 -16.65 -14.66 4.16
C GLN A 173 -16.84 -15.07 5.63
N GLY A 174 -16.64 -14.11 6.54
CA GLY A 174 -16.77 -14.26 7.98
C GLY A 174 -17.96 -13.48 8.53
N ASN A 175 -17.71 -12.66 9.54
CA ASN A 175 -18.75 -11.93 10.25
C ASN A 175 -19.14 -10.63 9.55
N PHE A 176 -20.44 -10.37 9.48
CA PHE A 176 -21.00 -9.07 9.18
C PHE A 176 -21.62 -8.47 10.45
N LEU A 177 -21.05 -7.37 10.95
CA LEU A 177 -21.54 -6.66 12.13
C LEU A 177 -21.95 -5.24 11.75
N CYS A 178 -23.04 -4.76 12.34
CA CYS A 178 -23.50 -3.38 12.19
C CYS A 178 -23.83 -2.82 13.57
N TRP A 179 -23.04 -1.87 14.03
CA TRP A 179 -23.21 -1.20 15.31
C TRP A 179 -23.45 0.27 15.03
N ILE A 180 -24.71 0.67 15.11
CA ILE A 180 -25.14 2.06 15.05
C ILE A 180 -25.89 2.30 16.36
N LEU A 181 -25.37 3.19 17.20
CA LEU A 181 -26.09 3.67 18.38
C LEU A 181 -27.21 4.60 17.89
N VAL A 182 -28.39 4.05 17.58
CA VAL A 182 -29.59 4.88 17.42
C VAL A 182 -30.21 5.08 18.81
N PHE A 183 -29.88 6.19 19.46
CA PHE A 183 -30.86 6.78 20.38
C PHE A 183 -31.80 7.61 19.50
N HIS A 184 -33.02 7.13 19.34
CA HIS A 184 -34.12 7.90 18.74
C HIS A 184 -34.52 9.03 19.70
#